data_AF-A0A7L4YJP5-F1
#
_entry.id   AF-A0A7L4YJP5-F1
#
_cell.length_a   1.000
_cell.length_b   1.000
_cell.length_c   1.000
_cell.angle_alpha   90.00
_cell.angle_beta   90.00
_cell.angle_gamma   90.00
#
_symmetry.space_group_name_H-M   'P 1'
#
loop_
_entity.id
_entity.type
_entity.pdbx_description
1 polymer ?
#
loop_
_entity_poly.entity_id
_entity_poly.type
_entity_poly.pdbx_seq_one_letter_code
_entity_poly.pdbx_strand_id
1 'polypeptide(L)'
;MASAMYAARNGSIDEFRQAYDEQRPEPTRYFLDALSNHDPQARVAISNFLLDEGADATTVEQGNSAINVMLGAGEHDAELEAPLLQRLLDEGADPNHPSRRGDLPFLQLVRLPMLTNEQKLPLFRVLFANPRFDVDVIVKLRGEPVPLRTYITAVGEVVDQAFGQERPEN
;
A
#
# COMPACT_ATOMS: atom_id res chain seq x y z
N MET A 1 4.20 9.55 -28.59
CA MET A 1 3.69 9.78 -27.23
C MET A 1 3.77 8.46 -26.48
N ALA A 2 4.03 8.47 -25.17
CA ALA A 2 3.94 7.26 -24.37
C ALA A 2 2.49 6.76 -24.33
N SER A 3 2.29 5.45 -24.17
CA SER A 3 0.94 4.91 -23.96
C SER A 3 0.42 5.27 -22.57
N ALA A 4 -0.90 5.29 -22.38
CA ALA A 4 -1.52 5.50 -21.07
C ALA A 4 -1.01 4.51 -20.02
N MET A 5 -0.82 3.25 -20.39
CA MET A 5 -0.24 2.21 -19.53
C MET A 5 1.20 2.55 -19.10
N TYR A 6 2.05 3.00 -20.02
CA TYR A 6 3.41 3.40 -19.67
C TYR A 6 3.40 4.63 -18.76
N ALA A 7 2.57 5.63 -19.07
CA ALA A 7 2.44 6.86 -18.30
C ALA A 7 1.87 6.61 -16.90
N ALA A 8 0.92 5.68 -16.74
CA ALA A 8 0.40 5.28 -15.43
C ALA A 8 1.53 4.78 -14.53
N ARG A 9 2.40 3.94 -15.08
CA ARG A 9 3.48 3.28 -14.33
C ARG A 9 4.73 4.11 -14.12
N ASN A 10 5.05 5.03 -15.04
CA ASN A 10 6.37 5.70 -15.03
C ASN A 10 6.28 7.22 -15.23
N GLY A 11 5.13 7.74 -15.60
CA GLY A 11 4.94 9.15 -15.94
C GLY A 11 4.23 9.94 -14.85
N SER A 12 4.03 11.23 -15.14
CA SER A 12 3.23 12.13 -14.30
C SER A 12 1.73 12.01 -14.60
N ILE A 13 0.90 12.65 -13.76
CA ILE A 13 -0.54 12.76 -14.01
C ILE A 13 -0.87 13.48 -15.33
N ASP A 14 -0.08 14.47 -15.72
CA ASP A 14 -0.32 15.23 -16.95
C ASP A 14 -0.02 14.37 -18.18
N GLU A 15 1.07 13.62 -18.16
CA GLU A 15 1.42 12.65 -19.22
C GLU A 15 0.38 11.53 -19.31
N PHE A 16 -0.12 11.06 -18.16
CA PHE A 16 -1.18 10.05 -18.13
C PHE A 16 -2.47 10.58 -18.75
N ARG A 17 -2.94 11.76 -18.33
CA ARG A 17 -4.16 12.39 -18.85
C ARG A 17 -4.09 12.67 -20.35
N GLN A 18 -2.93 13.10 -20.84
CA GLN A 18 -2.75 13.32 -22.28
C GLN A 18 -2.92 12.03 -23.10
N ALA A 19 -2.55 10.88 -22.53
CA ALA A 19 -2.63 9.59 -23.20
C ALA A 19 -3.94 8.81 -22.90
N TYR A 20 -4.71 9.23 -21.90
CA TYR A 20 -5.94 8.58 -21.47
C TYR A 20 -7.09 8.84 -22.45
N ASP A 21 -7.78 7.78 -22.87
CA ASP A 21 -8.92 7.88 -23.79
C ASP A 21 -10.21 8.17 -23.00
N GLU A 22 -10.53 9.45 -22.85
CA GLU A 22 -11.77 9.90 -22.20
C GLU A 22 -13.05 9.47 -22.94
N GLN A 23 -12.97 9.12 -24.23
CA GLN A 23 -14.14 8.66 -25.00
C GLN A 23 -14.46 7.19 -24.73
N ARG A 24 -13.47 6.41 -24.27
CA ARG A 24 -13.58 4.99 -23.94
C ARG A 24 -12.80 4.70 -22.66
N PRO A 25 -13.26 5.21 -21.50
CA PRO A 25 -12.56 5.05 -20.25
C PRO A 25 -12.51 3.57 -19.84
N GLU A 26 -11.30 3.09 -19.55
CA GLU A 26 -11.05 1.78 -18.97
C GLU A 26 -10.19 1.95 -17.70
N PRO A 27 -10.68 2.61 -16.64
CA PRO A 27 -9.84 3.05 -15.54
C PRO A 27 -9.20 1.88 -14.78
N THR A 28 -9.94 0.78 -14.55
CA THR A 28 -9.42 -0.43 -13.91
C THR A 28 -8.21 -1.03 -14.66
N ARG A 29 -8.14 -0.88 -15.99
CA ARG A 29 -7.04 -1.41 -16.81
C ARG A 29 -5.70 -0.78 -16.47
N TYR A 30 -5.67 0.47 -16.03
CA TYR A 30 -4.44 1.21 -15.72
C TYR A 30 -4.15 1.27 -14.23
N PHE A 31 -5.08 0.78 -13.39
CA PHE A 31 -5.08 1.06 -11.97
C PHE A 31 -3.92 0.40 -11.22
N LEU A 32 -3.64 -0.88 -11.48
CA LEU A 32 -2.50 -1.55 -10.85
C LEU A 32 -1.16 -1.00 -11.36
N ASP A 33 -1.07 -0.60 -12.63
CA ASP A 33 0.11 0.09 -13.16
C ASP A 33 0.35 1.43 -12.44
N ALA A 34 -0.71 2.22 -12.21
CA ALA A 34 -0.64 3.47 -11.45
C ALA A 34 -0.19 3.26 -10.01
N LEU A 35 -0.72 2.25 -9.32
CA LEU A 35 -0.30 1.89 -7.96
C LEU A 35 1.15 1.39 -7.89
N SER A 36 1.70 0.88 -9.00
CA SER A 36 3.10 0.46 -9.10
C SER A 36 4.07 1.58 -9.49
N ASN A 37 3.56 2.80 -9.73
CA ASN A 37 4.39 3.93 -10.11
C ASN A 37 5.40 4.25 -9.00
N HIS A 38 6.67 4.43 -9.37
CA HIS A 38 7.76 4.64 -8.41
C HIS A 38 7.66 5.97 -7.68
N ASP A 39 7.15 7.03 -8.32
CA ASP A 39 6.98 8.35 -7.72
C ASP A 39 5.70 8.39 -6.86
N PRO A 40 5.79 8.59 -5.53
CA PRO A 40 4.62 8.69 -4.66
C PRO A 40 3.60 9.76 -5.08
N GLN A 41 4.06 10.91 -5.60
CA GLN A 41 3.15 11.98 -6.03
C GLN A 41 2.36 11.57 -7.27
N ALA A 42 3.04 11.07 -8.29
CA ALA A 42 2.39 10.57 -9.49
C ALA A 42 1.46 9.38 -9.17
N ARG A 43 1.92 8.41 -8.37
CA ARG A 43 1.12 7.27 -7.91
C ARG A 43 -0.19 7.71 -7.28
N VAL A 44 -0.14 8.64 -6.32
CA VAL A 44 -1.33 9.14 -5.62
C VAL A 44 -2.25 9.92 -6.55
N ALA A 45 -1.70 10.79 -7.39
CA ALA A 45 -2.49 11.60 -8.31
C ALA A 45 -3.21 10.74 -9.37
N ILE A 46 -2.49 9.81 -10.02
CA ILE A 46 -3.04 8.95 -11.06
C ILE A 46 -4.03 7.93 -10.46
N SER A 47 -3.70 7.32 -9.32
CA SER A 47 -4.60 6.34 -8.70
C SER A 47 -5.91 6.99 -8.25
N ASN A 48 -5.86 8.18 -7.65
CA ASN A 48 -7.09 8.90 -7.28
C ASN A 48 -7.92 9.30 -8.50
N PHE A 49 -7.28 9.79 -9.56
CA PHE A 49 -7.97 10.08 -10.81
C PHE A 49 -8.69 8.83 -11.36
N LEU A 50 -8.01 7.68 -11.38
CA LEU A 50 -8.60 6.44 -11.86
C LEU A 50 -9.76 5.96 -10.99
N LEU A 51 -9.67 6.13 -9.67
CA LEU A 51 -10.76 5.82 -8.75
C LEU A 51 -11.95 6.77 -8.95
N ASP A 52 -11.70 8.06 -9.22
CA ASP A 52 -12.75 9.03 -9.57
C ASP A 52 -13.47 8.64 -10.88
N GLU A 53 -12.73 8.05 -11.83
CA GLU A 53 -13.26 7.51 -13.09
C GLU A 53 -13.94 6.14 -12.92
N GLY A 54 -13.90 5.52 -11.73
CA GLY A 54 -14.56 4.26 -11.41
C GLY A 54 -13.69 3.02 -11.55
N ALA A 55 -12.37 3.14 -11.36
CA ALA A 55 -11.50 1.97 -11.22
C ALA A 55 -11.97 1.06 -10.07
N ASP A 56 -11.92 -0.26 -10.29
CA ASP A 56 -12.26 -1.24 -9.28
C ASP A 56 -11.11 -1.43 -8.28
N ALA A 57 -11.27 -0.88 -7.07
CA ALA A 57 -10.30 -1.02 -5.98
C ALA A 57 -10.13 -2.48 -5.50
N THR A 58 -11.09 -3.36 -5.78
CA THR A 58 -11.04 -4.78 -5.38
C THR A 58 -10.29 -5.67 -6.37
N THR A 59 -9.78 -5.09 -7.46
CA THR A 59 -9.07 -5.83 -8.50
C THR A 59 -7.85 -6.60 -7.95
N VAL A 60 -7.70 -7.83 -8.44
CA VAL A 60 -6.58 -8.71 -8.12
C VAL A 60 -6.01 -9.23 -9.43
N GLU A 61 -4.73 -8.96 -9.67
CA GLU A 61 -4.03 -9.45 -10.86
C GLU A 61 -2.78 -10.23 -10.45
N GLN A 62 -2.60 -11.40 -11.06
CA GLN A 62 -1.48 -12.30 -10.77
C GLN A 62 -1.30 -12.60 -9.26
N GLY A 63 -2.41 -12.61 -8.50
CA GLY A 63 -2.41 -12.86 -7.06
C GLY A 63 -1.98 -11.67 -6.20
N ASN A 64 -1.93 -10.45 -6.74
CA ASN A 64 -1.72 -9.23 -5.96
C ASN A 64 -2.97 -8.34 -6.03
N SER A 65 -3.48 -7.93 -4.87
CA SER A 65 -4.50 -6.89 -4.76
C SER A 65 -3.91 -5.50 -4.98
N ALA A 66 -4.78 -4.49 -5.16
CA ALA A 66 -4.40 -3.08 -5.18
C ALA A 66 -3.45 -2.68 -4.02
N ILE A 67 -3.75 -3.10 -2.79
CA ILE A 67 -2.91 -2.79 -1.62
C ILE A 67 -1.53 -3.45 -1.74
N ASN A 68 -1.47 -4.70 -2.22
CA ASN A 68 -0.18 -5.38 -2.41
C ASN A 68 0.67 -4.70 -3.48
N VAL A 69 0.04 -4.22 -4.57
CA VAL A 69 0.75 -3.52 -5.63
C VAL A 69 1.28 -2.18 -5.15
N MET A 70 0.45 -1.41 -4.43
CA MET A 70 0.87 -0.15 -3.80
C MET A 70 2.08 -0.35 -2.89
N LEU A 71 2.01 -1.28 -1.93
CA LEU A 71 3.09 -1.55 -0.97
C LEU A 71 4.31 -2.25 -1.58
N GLY A 72 4.20 -2.75 -2.81
CA GLY A 72 5.30 -3.33 -3.58
C GLY A 72 6.07 -2.31 -4.42
N ALA A 73 5.65 -1.04 -4.42
CA ALA A 73 6.32 0.04 -5.13
C ALA A 73 7.72 0.33 -4.53
N GLY A 74 8.53 1.08 -5.29
CA GLY A 74 9.92 1.36 -4.93
C GLY A 74 10.05 2.39 -3.79
N GLU A 75 9.60 3.61 -4.05
CA GLU A 75 9.68 4.72 -3.10
C GLU A 75 8.31 4.97 -2.45
N HIS A 76 8.33 5.38 -1.18
CA HIS A 76 7.14 5.59 -0.37
C HIS A 76 7.20 6.90 0.40
N ASP A 77 6.05 7.56 0.46
CA ASP A 77 5.77 8.70 1.34
C ASP A 77 4.49 8.38 2.10
N ALA A 78 4.64 7.91 3.34
CA ALA A 78 3.54 7.39 4.12
C ALA A 78 2.45 8.43 4.42
N GLU A 79 2.80 9.70 4.62
CA GLU A 79 1.83 10.77 4.89
C GLU A 79 1.00 11.05 3.64
N LEU A 80 1.67 11.13 2.49
CA LEU A 80 1.00 11.34 1.20
C LEU A 80 0.11 10.14 0.80
N GLU A 81 0.55 8.93 1.11
CA GLU A 81 -0.08 7.69 0.68
C GLU A 81 -1.17 7.17 1.63
N ALA A 82 -1.17 7.56 2.91
CA ALA A 82 -2.17 7.13 3.86
C ALA A 82 -3.61 7.45 3.43
N PRO A 83 -3.94 8.63 2.89
CA PRO A 83 -5.27 8.90 2.33
C PRO A 83 -5.62 7.99 1.15
N LEU A 84 -4.65 7.65 0.28
CA LEU A 84 -4.88 6.71 -0.80
C LEU A 84 -5.19 5.30 -0.26
N LEU A 85 -4.40 4.81 0.70
CA LEU A 85 -4.67 3.51 1.34
C LEU A 85 -6.05 3.49 1.99
N GLN A 86 -6.44 4.56 2.69
CA GLN A 86 -7.77 4.68 3.29
C GLN A 86 -8.86 4.57 2.21
N ARG A 87 -8.68 5.28 1.10
CA ARG A 87 -9.62 5.24 -0.03
C ARG A 87 -9.75 3.84 -0.62
N LEU A 88 -8.65 3.13 -0.86
CA LEU A 88 -8.68 1.73 -1.33
C LEU A 88 -9.55 0.87 -0.41
N LEU A 89 -9.35 1.01 0.90
CA LEU A 89 -10.08 0.26 1.91
C LEU A 89 -11.56 0.63 1.98
N ASP A 90 -11.89 1.91 1.84
CA ASP A 90 -13.27 2.41 1.81
C ASP A 90 -14.02 1.91 0.55
N GLU A 91 -13.30 1.79 -0.56
CA GLU A 91 -13.80 1.21 -1.83
C GLU A 91 -13.76 -0.33 -1.85
N GLY A 92 -13.43 -0.97 -0.73
CA GLY A 92 -13.65 -2.39 -0.52
C GLY A 92 -12.42 -3.29 -0.65
N ALA A 93 -11.23 -2.77 -1.00
CA ALA A 93 -10.02 -3.60 -1.04
C ALA A 93 -9.81 -4.34 0.29
N ASP A 94 -9.43 -5.60 0.23
CA ASP A 94 -9.30 -6.45 1.41
C ASP A 94 -7.94 -6.21 2.11
N PRO A 95 -7.93 -5.71 3.36
CA PRO A 95 -6.69 -5.46 4.10
C PRO A 95 -5.92 -6.74 4.46
N ASN A 96 -6.52 -7.92 4.25
CA ASN A 96 -5.91 -9.21 4.57
C ASN A 96 -5.54 -10.02 3.33
N HIS A 97 -5.72 -9.50 2.11
CA HIS A 97 -5.41 -10.25 0.90
C HIS A 97 -3.90 -10.53 0.80
N PRO A 98 -3.46 -11.79 0.86
CA PRO A 98 -2.04 -12.10 0.75
C PRO A 98 -1.56 -11.78 -0.66
N SER A 99 -0.38 -11.18 -0.78
CA SER A 99 0.28 -11.05 -2.10
C SER A 99 0.54 -12.42 -2.72
N ARG A 100 1.00 -12.41 -3.98
CA ARG A 100 1.47 -13.61 -4.70
C ARG A 100 2.54 -14.40 -3.94
N ARG A 101 3.29 -13.75 -3.04
CA ARG A 101 4.32 -14.39 -2.20
C ARG A 101 3.79 -14.92 -0.86
N GLY A 102 2.50 -14.74 -0.58
CA GLY A 102 1.85 -15.11 0.67
C GLY A 102 1.97 -14.07 1.78
N ASP A 103 2.61 -12.92 1.53
CA ASP A 103 2.75 -11.86 2.53
C ASP A 103 1.46 -11.04 2.62
N LEU A 104 0.88 -10.97 3.81
CA LEU A 104 -0.23 -10.06 4.13
C LEU A 104 0.20 -8.60 3.96
N PRO A 105 -0.73 -7.66 3.67
CA PRO A 105 -0.42 -6.24 3.54
C PRO A 105 0.34 -5.67 4.74
N PHE A 106 -0.06 -6.05 5.97
CA PHE A 106 0.67 -5.66 7.18
C PHE A 106 2.14 -6.09 7.16
N LEU A 107 2.44 -7.31 6.71
CA LEU A 107 3.82 -7.81 6.65
C LEU A 107 4.64 -7.10 5.58
N GLN A 108 4.03 -6.71 4.46
CA GLN A 108 4.68 -5.88 3.44
C GLN A 108 5.00 -4.49 3.99
N LEU A 109 4.03 -3.87 4.68
CA LEU A 109 4.19 -2.57 5.30
C LEU A 109 5.34 -2.54 6.32
N VAL A 110 5.42 -3.55 7.20
CA VAL A 110 6.54 -3.68 8.17
C VAL A 110 7.89 -3.78 7.45
N ARG A 111 7.93 -4.46 6.31
CA ARG A 111 9.15 -4.76 5.56
C ARG A 111 9.55 -3.70 4.53
N LEU A 112 8.84 -2.57 4.43
CA LEU A 112 9.29 -1.49 3.54
C LEU A 112 10.70 -1.05 3.96
N PRO A 113 11.70 -1.15 3.08
CA PRO A 113 13.11 -1.09 3.47
C PRO A 113 13.60 0.33 3.75
N MET A 114 12.93 1.36 3.21
CA MET A 114 13.39 2.75 3.24
C MET A 114 12.74 3.61 4.34
N LEU A 115 11.71 3.11 5.02
CA LEU A 115 11.00 3.84 6.06
C LEU A 115 11.21 3.20 7.44
N THR A 116 11.46 4.03 8.44
CA THR A 116 11.42 3.60 9.84
C THR A 116 9.98 3.24 10.25
N ASN A 117 9.82 2.53 11.36
CA ASN A 117 8.47 2.22 11.86
C ASN A 117 7.69 3.48 12.26
N GLU A 118 8.36 4.53 12.72
CA GLU A 118 7.75 5.83 12.99
C GLU A 118 7.25 6.50 11.71
N GLN A 119 8.08 6.50 10.65
CA GLN A 119 7.67 7.04 9.35
C GLN A 119 6.51 6.25 8.73
N LYS A 120 6.36 4.96 9.05
CA LYS A 120 5.23 4.12 8.59
C LYS A 120 3.93 4.36 9.38
N LEU A 121 3.95 5.12 10.48
CA LEU A 121 2.78 5.31 11.35
C LEU A 121 1.51 5.75 10.62
N PRO A 122 1.54 6.67 9.63
CA PRO A 122 0.32 7.05 8.91
C PRO A 122 -0.38 5.87 8.24
N LEU A 123 0.39 5.00 7.58
CA LEU A 123 -0.13 3.78 6.94
C LEU A 123 -0.61 2.75 7.97
N PHE A 124 0.12 2.58 9.08
CA PHE A 124 -0.31 1.71 10.17
C PHE A 124 -1.64 2.16 10.76
N ARG A 125 -1.81 3.46 11.03
CA ARG A 125 -3.06 4.01 11.59
C ARG A 125 -4.26 3.69 10.72
N VAL A 126 -4.14 3.89 9.41
CA VAL A 126 -5.20 3.56 8.45
C VAL A 126 -5.54 2.07 8.47
N LEU A 127 -4.53 1.21 8.41
CA LEU A 127 -4.75 -0.24 8.41
C LEU A 127 -5.41 -0.73 9.71
N PHE A 128 -4.91 -0.29 10.86
CA PHE A 128 -5.44 -0.70 12.18
C PHE A 128 -6.81 -0.09 12.49
N ALA A 129 -7.14 1.08 11.92
CA ALA A 129 -8.46 1.68 12.06
C ALA A 129 -9.53 0.94 11.23
N ASN A 130 -9.12 0.15 10.23
CA ASN A 130 -10.06 -0.56 9.39
C ASN A 130 -10.68 -1.76 10.13
N PRO A 131 -12.01 -1.84 10.29
CA PRO A 131 -12.66 -2.92 11.04
C PRO A 131 -12.55 -4.29 10.37
N ARG A 132 -12.20 -4.37 9.09
CA ARG A 132 -11.97 -5.62 8.37
C ARG A 132 -10.55 -6.14 8.53
N PHE A 133 -9.62 -5.37 9.11
CA PHE A 133 -8.26 -5.84 9.35
C PHE A 133 -8.26 -6.91 10.45
N ASP A 134 -7.82 -8.12 10.09
CA ASP A 134 -7.88 -9.29 10.95
C ASP A 134 -6.54 -9.53 11.64
N VAL A 135 -6.49 -9.25 12.95
CA VAL A 135 -5.30 -9.49 13.78
C VAL A 135 -5.17 -10.94 14.25
N ASP A 136 -6.16 -11.79 13.94
CA ASP A 136 -6.21 -13.20 14.32
C ASP A 136 -5.83 -14.16 13.21
N VAL A 137 -5.64 -13.65 12.00
CA VAL A 137 -5.12 -14.44 10.88
C VAL A 137 -3.81 -15.12 11.28
N ILE A 138 -3.73 -16.42 11.00
CA ILE A 138 -2.55 -17.22 11.32
C ILE A 138 -1.45 -16.96 10.30
N VAL A 139 -0.30 -16.52 10.80
CA VAL A 139 0.92 -16.30 10.02
C VAL A 139 2.04 -17.21 10.50
N LYS A 140 3.09 -17.35 9.70
CA LYS A 140 4.31 -18.08 10.10
C LYS A 140 5.34 -17.10 10.65
N LEU A 141 5.65 -17.21 11.94
CA LEU A 141 6.75 -16.49 12.58
C LEU A 141 7.84 -17.50 12.94
N ARG A 142 9.02 -17.39 12.31
CA ARG A 142 10.15 -18.33 12.50
C ARG A 142 9.77 -19.79 12.28
N GLY A 143 8.81 -20.06 11.38
CA GLY A 143 8.31 -21.40 11.06
C GLY A 143 7.10 -21.83 11.89
N GLU A 144 6.82 -21.16 13.01
CA GLU A 144 5.69 -21.49 13.89
C GLU A 144 4.41 -20.77 13.46
N PRO A 145 3.25 -21.46 13.45
CA PRO A 145 1.95 -20.82 13.22
C PRO A 145 1.56 -20.00 14.45
N VAL A 146 1.43 -18.68 14.28
CA VAL A 146 0.99 -17.76 15.33
C VAL A 146 -0.06 -16.79 14.81
N PRO A 147 -0.96 -16.27 15.64
CA PRO A 147 -1.82 -15.16 15.28
C PRO A 147 -1.02 -13.91 14.92
N LEU A 148 -1.49 -13.12 13.95
CA LEU A 148 -0.83 -11.88 13.53
C LEU A 148 -0.60 -10.89 14.68
N ARG A 149 -1.52 -10.81 15.64
CA ARG A 149 -1.37 -10.01 16.86
C ARG A 149 -0.07 -10.29 17.63
N THR A 150 0.43 -11.53 17.64
CA THR A 150 1.70 -11.88 18.28
C THR A 150 2.88 -11.23 17.55
N TYR A 151 2.82 -11.20 16.21
CA TYR A 151 3.82 -10.49 15.40
C TYR A 151 3.74 -8.98 15.64
N ILE A 152 2.53 -8.40 15.68
CA ILE A 152 2.31 -6.97 15.95
C ILE A 152 2.93 -6.58 17.29
N THR A 153 2.69 -7.35 18.36
CA THR A 153 3.29 -7.10 19.68
C THR A 153 4.81 -7.16 19.61
N ALA A 154 5.40 -8.16 18.94
CA ALA A 154 6.85 -8.26 18.80
C ALA A 154 7.46 -7.08 18.02
N VAL A 155 6.77 -6.58 16.98
CA VAL A 155 7.20 -5.35 16.27
C VAL A 155 7.10 -4.14 17.18
N GLY A 156 6.00 -4.01 17.94
CA GLY A 156 5.80 -2.92 18.90
C GLY A 156 6.87 -2.90 19.99
N GLU A 157 7.18 -4.04 20.60
CA GLU A 157 8.25 -4.17 21.60
C GLU A 157 9.63 -3.81 21.04
N VAL A 158 9.92 -4.18 19.79
CA VAL A 158 11.19 -3.81 19.12
C VAL A 158 11.25 -2.31 18.83
N VAL A 159 10.13 -1.68 18.45
CA VAL A 159 10.03 -0.22 18.32
C VAL A 159 10.26 0.43 19.68
N ASP A 160 9.50 0.03 20.69
CA ASP A 160 9.60 0.60 22.04
C ASP A 160 10.98 0.39 22.68
N GLN A 161 11.67 -0.73 22.40
CA GLN A 161 13.04 -0.98 22.87
C GLN A 161 14.10 -0.18 22.08
N ALA A 162 13.92 -0.01 20.76
CA ALA A 162 14.82 0.79 19.94
C ALA A 162 14.77 2.28 20.29
N PHE A 163 13.61 2.78 20.74
CA PHE A 163 13.41 4.19 21.09
C PHE A 163 13.41 4.46 22.60
N GLY A 164 13.15 3.47 23.45
CA GLY A 164 13.23 3.57 24.92
C GLY A 164 14.66 3.65 25.47
N GLN A 165 15.68 3.52 24.61
CA GLN A 165 17.09 3.73 24.93
C GLN A 165 17.56 5.18 24.68
N GLU A 166 16.74 6.06 24.08
CA GLU A 166 17.05 7.49 24.04
C GLU A 166 16.57 8.16 25.34
N ARG A 167 17.29 7.91 26.43
CA ARG A 167 17.35 8.90 27.52
C ARG A 167 18.51 9.86 27.24
N PRO A 168 18.30 11.17 27.47
CA PRO A 168 19.37 12.14 27.32
C PRO A 168 20.38 11.90 28.45
N GLU A 169 21.65 11.70 28.09
CA GLU A 169 22.75 11.90 29.03
C GLU A 169 23.64 13.03 28.52
N ASN A 170 23.48 14.16 29.23
CA ASN A 170 24.30 15.37 29.33
C ASN A 170 24.16 16.44 28.25
#